data_AF-A0A7S4VYS7-F1
#
_entry.id   AF-A0A7S4VYS7-F1
#
_cell.length_a   1.000
_cell.length_b   1.000
_cell.length_c   1.000
_cell.angle_alpha   90.00
_cell.angle_beta   90.00
_cell.angle_gamma   90.00
#
_symmetry.space_group_name_H-M   'P 1'
#
loop_
_entity.id
_entity.type
_entity.pdbx_description
1 polymer ?
#
loop_
_entity_poly.entity_id
_entity_poly.type
_entity_poly.pdbx_seq_one_letter_code
_entity_poly.pdbx_strand_id
1 'polypeptide(L)'
;VGSISAQNRFKFIFQIFVRAIGTSSRPIILFLDDLQWVDELSLQLISALIADTENNNFLFIGSYRDNEINNTHLLTEYLKELRREKITISAINVGCISKLDVTELISGTINLPQHLTKSFSDVVYKKTGGNALFVTQFLQSLWNEGVLLFSLETNIWTWDASAVDAKEIIDDVGVLMGKKINQLPIGCKHAIKMLACVGSKCDKSILKLFMSEMEGMQGSMRRLNHERSDQFLFLDFAVDEGLVKKEGHDYFFAHDEIQNAAYSLIPEFERGLLHKRIGNLIFDHTPDDRVDDVLFLVADQLNRGSEFIKEEKERMELAMLNLRAGEKAMSSATFLISASYLKAGISMLDEGHRE
;
A
#
# COMPACT_ATOMS: atom_id res chain seq x y z
N VAL A 1 -0.88 -9.50 36.77
CA VAL A 1 -0.35 -10.79 36.24
C VAL A 1 -0.76 -11.02 34.76
N GLY A 2 -1.27 -10.01 34.03
CA GLY A 2 -2.27 -10.24 32.98
C GLY A 2 -1.94 -9.98 31.49
N SER A 3 -0.73 -9.58 31.07
CA SER A 3 -0.43 -9.37 29.63
C SER A 3 0.76 -10.19 29.11
N ILE A 4 1.89 -10.16 29.83
CA ILE A 4 3.11 -10.90 29.45
C ILE A 4 2.86 -12.41 29.40
N SER A 5 2.10 -12.95 30.35
CA SER A 5 1.74 -14.38 30.36
C SER A 5 0.82 -14.76 29.19
N ALA A 6 -0.04 -13.84 28.73
CA ALA A 6 -0.94 -14.08 27.61
C ALA A 6 -0.18 -14.05 26.28
N GLN A 7 0.73 -13.08 26.10
CA GLN A 7 1.61 -13.00 24.92
C GLN A 7 2.52 -14.22 24.80
N ASN A 8 3.16 -14.65 25.89
CA ASN A 8 4.00 -15.86 25.87
C ASN A 8 3.19 -17.12 25.55
N ARG A 9 1.96 -17.21 26.09
CA ARG A 9 1.05 -18.32 25.77
C ARG A 9 0.61 -18.30 24.31
N PHE A 10 0.33 -17.12 23.76
CA PHE A 10 -0.02 -16.95 22.35
C PHE A 10 1.14 -17.39 21.44
N LYS A 11 2.36 -16.89 21.68
CA LYS A 11 3.58 -17.30 20.94
C LYS A 11 3.76 -18.83 20.97
N PHE A 12 3.64 -19.43 22.16
CA PHE A 12 3.78 -20.87 22.34
C PHE A 12 2.70 -21.68 21.61
N ILE A 13 1.43 -21.27 21.69
CA ILE A 13 0.33 -21.92 20.94
C ILE A 13 0.58 -21.81 19.44
N PHE A 14 1.05 -20.67 18.96
CA PHE A 14 1.34 -20.47 17.55
C PHE A 14 2.51 -21.34 17.07
N GLN A 15 3.56 -21.50 17.87
CA GLN A 15 4.63 -22.47 17.61
C GLN A 15 4.09 -23.90 17.50
N ILE A 16 3.24 -24.34 18.44
CA ILE A 16 2.59 -25.65 18.38
C ILE A 16 1.76 -25.79 17.10
N PHE A 17 1.00 -24.76 16.75
CA PHE A 17 0.19 -24.75 15.53
C PHE A 17 1.08 -24.96 14.31
N VAL A 18 2.13 -24.16 14.13
CA VAL A 18 3.05 -24.28 12.98
C VAL A 18 3.73 -25.65 12.96
N ARG A 19 4.13 -26.21 14.11
CA ARG A 19 4.67 -27.58 14.19
C ARG A 19 3.67 -28.66 13.81
N ALA A 20 2.41 -28.50 14.20
CA ALA A 20 1.36 -29.47 13.90
C ALA A 20 1.03 -29.53 12.40
N ILE A 21 1.07 -28.39 11.71
CA ILE A 21 0.82 -28.32 10.27
C ILE A 21 2.08 -28.49 9.41
N GLY A 22 3.27 -28.25 9.97
CA GLY A 22 4.58 -28.37 9.31
C GLY A 22 5.23 -29.72 9.56
N THR A 23 5.20 -30.60 8.57
CA THR A 23 5.85 -31.92 8.63
C THR A 23 6.99 -32.01 7.62
N SER A 24 7.85 -33.02 7.74
CA SER A 24 8.93 -33.25 6.75
C SER A 24 8.39 -33.48 5.33
N SER A 25 7.17 -34.02 5.21
CA SER A 25 6.46 -34.19 3.94
C SER A 25 5.73 -32.93 3.44
N ARG A 26 5.53 -31.95 4.33
CA ARG A 26 4.77 -30.71 4.08
C ARG A 26 5.42 -29.55 4.87
N PRO A 27 6.60 -29.07 4.44
CA PRO A 27 7.21 -27.91 5.06
C PRO A 27 6.39 -26.65 4.80
N ILE A 28 6.48 -25.69 5.71
CA ILE A 28 5.81 -24.40 5.62
C ILE A 28 6.84 -23.36 5.20
N ILE A 29 6.50 -22.59 4.17
CA ILE A 29 7.27 -21.41 3.75
C ILE A 29 6.38 -20.20 4.01
N LEU A 30 6.82 -19.30 4.88
CA LEU A 30 6.16 -18.02 5.13
C LEU A 30 6.96 -16.91 4.47
N PHE A 31 6.34 -16.23 3.49
CA PHE A 31 6.90 -15.04 2.87
C PHE A 31 6.15 -13.80 3.35
N LEU A 32 6.87 -12.80 3.83
CA LEU A 32 6.32 -11.48 4.17
C LEU A 32 7.08 -10.40 3.42
N ASP A 33 6.32 -9.53 2.75
CA ASP A 33 6.86 -8.39 2.02
C ASP A 33 6.95 -7.14 2.90
N ASP A 34 7.85 -6.23 2.52
CA ASP A 34 8.06 -4.91 3.14
C ASP A 34 8.14 -4.90 4.69
N LEU A 35 9.01 -5.76 5.26
CA LEU A 35 9.22 -5.87 6.71
C LEU A 35 9.71 -4.57 7.39
N GLN A 36 10.13 -3.54 6.65
CA GLN A 36 10.44 -2.25 7.26
C GLN A 36 9.21 -1.62 7.94
N TRP A 37 7.98 -2.00 7.57
CA TRP A 37 6.75 -1.49 8.17
C TRP A 37 6.15 -2.39 9.27
N VAL A 38 6.78 -3.53 9.58
CA VAL A 38 6.19 -4.48 10.51
C VAL A 38 6.22 -3.96 11.95
N ASP A 39 5.12 -4.14 12.68
CA ASP A 39 5.00 -3.71 14.06
C ASP A 39 5.79 -4.63 15.02
N GLU A 40 6.03 -4.13 16.23
CA GLU A 40 6.82 -4.82 17.24
C GLU A 40 6.23 -6.18 17.64
N LEU A 41 4.90 -6.32 17.75
CA LEU A 41 4.31 -7.60 18.15
C LEU A 41 4.46 -8.65 17.07
N SER A 42 4.25 -8.25 15.82
CA SER A 42 4.42 -9.12 14.67
C SER A 42 5.87 -9.60 14.58
N LEU A 43 6.86 -8.71 14.73
CA LEU A 43 8.28 -9.09 14.83
C LEU A 43 8.55 -10.07 15.97
N GLN A 44 7.99 -9.83 17.15
CA GLN A 44 8.17 -10.72 18.30
C GLN A 44 7.55 -12.12 18.08
N LEU A 45 6.45 -12.22 17.35
CA LEU A 45 5.85 -13.51 16.99
C LEU A 45 6.72 -14.25 15.97
N ILE A 46 7.15 -13.55 14.91
CA ILE A 46 8.04 -14.10 13.87
C ILE A 46 9.34 -14.59 14.52
N SER A 47 9.91 -13.82 15.45
CA SER A 47 11.05 -14.21 16.29
C SER A 47 10.86 -15.56 16.95
N ALA A 48 9.74 -15.71 17.68
CA ALA A 48 9.45 -16.95 18.38
C ALA A 48 9.31 -18.14 17.41
N LEU A 49 8.77 -17.94 16.22
CA LEU A 49 8.64 -19.01 15.22
C LEU A 49 9.98 -19.40 14.59
N ILE A 50 10.83 -18.43 14.26
CA ILE A 50 12.14 -18.68 13.65
C ILE A 50 13.10 -19.31 14.67
N ALA A 51 13.02 -18.91 15.94
CA ALA A 51 13.85 -19.44 17.02
C ALA A 51 13.35 -20.80 17.56
N ASP A 52 12.24 -21.36 17.06
CA ASP A 52 11.71 -22.65 17.50
C ASP A 52 12.58 -23.80 16.97
N THR A 53 13.57 -24.21 17.78
CA THR A 53 14.49 -25.32 17.47
C THR A 53 13.81 -26.68 17.31
N GLU A 54 12.55 -26.84 17.75
CA GLU A 54 11.80 -28.08 17.57
C GLU A 54 11.15 -28.16 16.17
N ASN A 55 11.21 -27.06 15.39
CA ASN A 55 10.57 -26.97 14.09
C ASN A 55 11.59 -26.95 12.93
N ASN A 56 11.89 -28.12 12.39
CA ASN A 56 12.80 -28.28 11.24
C ASN A 56 12.11 -28.12 9.88
N ASN A 57 10.81 -27.84 9.84
CA ASN A 57 10.00 -27.83 8.62
C ASN A 57 9.44 -26.44 8.30
N PHE A 58 10.10 -25.38 8.78
CA PHE A 58 9.67 -24.00 8.60
C PHE A 58 10.77 -23.15 7.98
N LEU A 59 10.43 -22.43 6.90
CA LEU A 59 11.29 -21.46 6.25
C LEU A 59 10.59 -20.09 6.28
N PHE A 60 11.27 -19.10 6.83
CA PHE A 60 10.83 -17.71 6.77
C PHE A 60 11.62 -16.96 5.70
N ILE A 61 10.90 -16.24 4.84
CA ILE A 61 11.47 -15.35 3.84
C ILE A 61 10.86 -13.97 4.08
N GLY A 62 11.73 -12.97 4.21
CA GLY A 62 11.33 -11.58 4.38
C GLY A 62 12.02 -10.70 3.36
N SER A 63 11.28 -9.82 2.70
CA SER A 63 11.84 -8.69 1.95
C SER A 63 11.72 -7.42 2.78
N TYR A 64 12.73 -6.56 2.65
CA TYR A 64 12.69 -5.21 3.21
C TYR A 64 13.65 -4.30 2.43
N ARG A 65 13.48 -3.00 2.63
CA ARG A 65 14.32 -1.98 2.01
C ARG A 65 15.45 -1.56 2.95
N ASP A 66 16.68 -1.77 2.52
CA ASP A 66 17.87 -1.49 3.33
C ASP A 66 18.11 0.02 3.54
N ASN A 67 17.62 0.87 2.64
CA ASN A 67 17.67 2.32 2.75
C ASN A 67 16.63 2.93 3.72
N GLU A 68 15.56 2.21 4.05
CA GLU A 68 14.50 2.67 4.97
C GLU A 68 14.73 2.22 6.43
N ILE A 69 15.67 1.30 6.66
CA ILE A 69 16.03 0.85 8.02
C ILE A 69 17.36 1.46 8.48
N ASN A 70 17.32 2.20 9.57
CA ASN A 70 18.53 2.71 10.22
C ASN A 70 19.02 1.75 11.32
N ASN A 71 20.16 2.08 11.95
CA ASN A 71 20.75 1.26 13.01
C ASN A 71 19.88 1.11 14.27
N THR A 72 18.88 1.97 14.43
CA THR A 72 17.92 2.00 15.54
C THR A 72 16.55 1.42 15.17
N HIS A 73 16.38 0.94 13.94
CA HIS A 73 15.12 0.37 13.49
C HIS A 73 14.88 -0.99 14.16
N LEU A 74 13.63 -1.28 14.56
CA LEU A 74 13.24 -2.52 15.25
C LEU A 74 13.69 -3.77 14.48
N LEU A 75 13.49 -3.78 13.16
CA LEU A 75 13.94 -4.88 12.29
C LEU A 75 15.47 -5.08 12.34
N THR A 76 16.26 -4.00 12.42
CA THR A 76 17.72 -4.08 12.50
C THR A 76 18.18 -4.71 13.81
N GLU A 77 17.55 -4.32 14.93
CA GLU A 77 17.82 -4.94 16.23
C GLU A 77 17.44 -6.43 16.22
N TYR A 78 16.27 -6.74 15.68
CA TYR A 78 15.78 -8.10 15.55
C TYR A 78 16.74 -9.01 14.75
N LEU A 79 17.21 -8.55 13.59
CA LEU A 79 18.19 -9.31 12.79
C LEU A 79 19.53 -9.51 13.53
N LYS A 80 19.93 -8.57 14.40
CA LYS A 80 21.11 -8.74 15.27
C LYS A 80 20.85 -9.79 16.35
N GLU A 81 19.66 -9.82 16.94
CA GLU A 81 19.29 -10.81 17.96
C GLU A 81 19.25 -12.23 17.39
N LEU A 82 18.63 -12.44 16.24
CA LEU A 82 18.62 -13.75 15.58
C LEU A 82 20.04 -14.26 15.29
N ARG A 83 20.95 -13.37 14.85
CA ARG A 83 22.36 -13.72 14.64
C ARG A 83 23.05 -14.08 15.95
N ARG A 84 22.74 -13.38 17.06
CA ARG A 84 23.26 -13.71 18.40
C ARG A 84 22.79 -15.08 18.88
N GLU A 85 21.57 -15.46 18.53
CA GLU A 85 20.99 -16.79 18.80
C GLU A 85 21.49 -17.88 17.84
N LYS A 86 22.42 -17.55 16.93
CA LYS A 86 23.03 -18.46 15.94
C LYS A 86 22.01 -19.06 14.97
N ILE A 87 20.90 -18.38 14.73
CA ILE A 87 19.92 -18.74 13.71
C ILE A 87 20.55 -18.48 12.34
N THR A 88 20.37 -19.42 11.41
CA THR A 88 20.90 -19.30 10.05
C THR A 88 20.09 -18.30 9.26
N ILE A 89 20.71 -17.18 8.87
CA ILE A 89 20.09 -16.15 8.03
C ILE A 89 20.88 -16.07 6.71
N SER A 90 20.18 -16.32 5.60
CA SER A 90 20.69 -16.04 4.26
C SER A 90 20.14 -14.71 3.78
N ALA A 91 21.02 -13.72 3.56
CA ALA A 91 20.64 -12.43 3.01
C ALA A 91 20.95 -12.39 1.52
N ILE A 92 19.95 -12.02 0.71
CA ILE A 92 20.10 -11.77 -0.73
C ILE A 92 19.91 -10.28 -0.92
N ASN A 93 20.97 -9.58 -1.34
CA ASN A 93 20.85 -8.17 -1.70
C ASN A 93 20.36 -8.07 -3.15
N VAL A 94 19.19 -7.47 -3.36
CA VAL A 94 18.59 -7.26 -4.68
C VAL A 94 18.93 -5.85 -5.15
N GLY A 95 20.00 -5.72 -5.92
CA GLY A 95 20.40 -4.45 -6.53
C GLY A 95 19.68 -4.16 -7.85
N CYS A 96 20.06 -3.05 -8.48
CA CYS A 96 19.67 -2.75 -9.86
C CYS A 96 20.07 -3.89 -10.81
N ILE A 97 19.22 -4.17 -11.80
CA ILE A 97 19.50 -5.16 -12.84
C ILE A 97 20.66 -4.69 -13.73
N SER A 98 21.47 -5.64 -14.21
CA SER A 98 22.65 -5.30 -15.00
C SER A 98 22.27 -4.78 -16.38
N LYS A 99 23.23 -4.16 -17.06
CA LYS A 99 23.07 -3.73 -18.45
C LYS A 99 22.71 -4.90 -19.39
N LEU A 100 23.25 -6.09 -19.12
CA LEU A 100 22.95 -7.30 -19.87
C LEU A 100 21.49 -7.73 -19.64
N ASP A 101 21.04 -7.72 -18.39
CA ASP A 101 19.66 -8.06 -18.02
C ASP A 101 18.66 -7.07 -18.61
N VAL A 102 18.98 -5.76 -18.64
CA VAL A 102 18.15 -4.75 -19.33
C VAL A 102 18.07 -5.03 -20.83
N THR A 103 19.18 -5.41 -21.44
CA THR A 103 19.22 -5.75 -22.88
C THR A 103 18.39 -7.00 -23.17
N GLU A 104 18.48 -8.02 -22.31
CA GLU A 104 17.69 -9.24 -22.41
C GLU A 104 16.20 -8.96 -22.20
N LEU A 105 15.83 -8.18 -21.19
CA LEU A 105 14.47 -7.76 -20.91
C LEU A 105 13.87 -7.01 -22.11
N ILE A 106 14.58 -6.02 -22.65
CA ILE A 106 14.11 -5.23 -23.80
C ILE A 106 13.99 -6.13 -25.03
N SER A 107 15.04 -6.89 -25.35
CA SER A 107 15.09 -7.82 -26.49
C SER A 107 13.92 -8.81 -26.48
N GLY A 108 13.63 -9.40 -25.33
CA GLY A 108 12.48 -10.28 -25.15
C GLY A 108 11.14 -9.57 -25.24
N THR A 109 11.04 -8.34 -24.73
CA THR A 109 9.79 -7.54 -24.75
C THR A 109 9.41 -7.11 -26.17
N ILE A 110 10.37 -6.64 -26.96
CA ILE A 110 10.12 -6.17 -28.34
C ILE A 110 10.40 -7.25 -29.40
N ASN A 111 10.72 -8.47 -28.98
CA ASN A 111 11.00 -9.63 -29.83
C ASN A 111 12.02 -9.33 -30.96
N LEU A 112 13.12 -8.64 -30.61
CA LEU A 112 14.23 -8.37 -31.52
C LEU A 112 15.54 -8.91 -30.94
N PRO A 113 16.46 -9.45 -31.77
CA PRO A 113 17.77 -9.91 -31.31
C PRO A 113 18.55 -8.84 -30.53
N GLN A 114 19.24 -9.26 -29.46
CA GLN A 114 20.01 -8.37 -28.57
C GLN A 114 20.99 -7.44 -29.29
N HIS A 115 21.58 -7.87 -30.42
CA HIS A 115 22.51 -7.04 -31.19
C HIS A 115 21.83 -5.84 -31.87
N LEU A 116 20.54 -5.94 -32.18
CA LEU A 116 19.73 -4.86 -32.75
C LEU A 116 19.17 -3.92 -31.68
N THR A 117 18.89 -4.45 -30.48
CA THR A 117 18.36 -3.66 -29.36
C THR A 117 19.43 -3.02 -28.49
N LYS A 118 20.71 -3.33 -28.71
CA LYS A 118 21.82 -2.90 -27.87
C LYS A 118 21.91 -1.38 -27.71
N SER A 119 21.88 -0.62 -28.82
CA SER A 119 21.97 0.84 -28.76
C SER A 119 20.82 1.45 -27.97
N PHE A 120 19.60 0.92 -28.14
CA PHE A 120 18.43 1.34 -27.37
C PHE A 120 18.56 0.98 -25.89
N SER A 121 18.97 -0.25 -25.59
CA SER A 121 19.14 -0.77 -24.23
C SER A 121 20.23 -0.01 -23.47
N ASP A 122 21.30 0.43 -24.15
CA ASP A 122 22.36 1.26 -23.60
C ASP A 122 21.82 2.60 -23.09
N VAL A 123 20.94 3.25 -23.85
CA VAL A 123 20.31 4.52 -23.46
C VAL A 123 19.34 4.29 -22.31
N VAL A 124 18.51 3.26 -22.39
CA VAL A 124 17.57 2.90 -21.30
C VAL A 124 18.33 2.64 -20.01
N TYR A 125 19.39 1.82 -20.03
CA TYR A 125 20.22 1.55 -18.86
C TYR A 125 20.88 2.82 -18.30
N LYS A 126 21.46 3.65 -19.18
CA LYS A 126 22.12 4.91 -18.77
C LYS A 126 21.16 5.84 -18.04
N LYS A 127 19.91 5.91 -18.47
CA LYS A 127 18.91 6.81 -17.87
C LYS A 127 18.27 6.24 -16.61
N THR A 128 18.11 4.92 -16.53
CA THR A 128 17.38 4.25 -15.44
C THR A 128 18.29 3.72 -14.33
N GLY A 129 19.60 3.67 -14.58
CA GLY A 129 20.57 3.09 -13.65
C GLY A 129 20.35 1.59 -13.41
N GLY A 130 19.60 0.91 -14.28
CA GLY A 130 19.21 -0.49 -14.08
C GLY A 130 18.13 -0.69 -13.01
N ASN A 131 17.47 0.35 -12.52
CA ASN A 131 16.32 0.17 -11.65
C ASN A 131 15.15 -0.43 -12.47
N ALA A 132 14.71 -1.65 -12.13
CA ALA A 132 13.72 -2.38 -12.92
C ALA A 132 12.39 -1.63 -13.08
N LEU A 133 11.95 -0.90 -12.05
CA LEU A 133 10.76 -0.06 -12.12
C LEU A 133 10.97 1.10 -13.10
N PHE A 134 12.13 1.77 -13.05
CA PHE A 134 12.43 2.85 -14.01
C PHE A 134 12.59 2.34 -15.43
N VAL A 135 13.12 1.12 -15.63
CA VAL A 135 13.19 0.49 -16.96
C VAL A 135 11.79 0.31 -17.53
N THR A 136 10.86 -0.32 -16.79
CA THR A 136 9.50 -0.55 -17.29
C THR A 136 8.75 0.75 -17.52
N GLN A 137 8.85 1.71 -16.59
CA GLN A 137 8.19 3.02 -16.72
C GLN A 137 8.75 3.84 -17.89
N PHE A 138 10.06 3.81 -18.11
CA PHE A 138 10.67 4.53 -19.23
C PHE A 138 10.20 3.96 -20.57
N LEU A 139 10.18 2.63 -20.72
CA LEU A 139 9.67 1.97 -21.92
C LEU A 139 8.19 2.30 -22.18
N GLN A 140 7.36 2.25 -21.14
CA GLN A 140 5.94 2.59 -21.24
C GLN A 140 5.73 4.06 -21.63
N SER A 141 6.55 4.97 -21.09
CA SER A 141 6.50 6.38 -21.45
C SER A 141 6.93 6.64 -22.89
N LEU A 142 7.91 5.89 -23.42
CA LEU A 142 8.28 5.96 -24.84
C LEU A 142 7.15 5.48 -25.75
N TRP A 143 6.44 4.42 -25.35
CA TRP A 143 5.25 3.94 -26.06
C TRP A 143 4.13 4.96 -26.09
N ASN A 144 3.76 5.51 -24.92
CA ASN A 144 2.64 6.46 -24.79
C ASN A 144 2.88 7.75 -25.59
N GLU A 145 4.13 8.19 -25.72
CA GLU A 145 4.49 9.39 -26.49
C GLU A 145 4.77 9.09 -27.97
N GLY A 146 4.59 7.85 -28.42
CA GLY A 146 4.82 7.45 -29.81
C GLY A 146 6.29 7.48 -30.24
N VAL A 147 7.22 7.47 -29.28
CA VAL A 147 8.67 7.38 -29.55
C VAL A 147 9.07 5.94 -29.82
N LEU A 148 8.45 4.98 -29.13
CA LEU A 148 8.54 3.55 -29.40
C LEU A 148 7.23 3.14 -30.08
N LEU A 149 7.31 2.54 -31.27
CA LEU A 149 6.16 2.21 -32.10
C LEU A 149 6.27 0.81 -32.67
N PHE A 150 5.13 0.14 -32.82
CA PHE A 150 5.04 -1.12 -33.55
C PHE A 150 4.61 -0.85 -35.00
N SER A 151 5.45 -1.20 -35.97
CA SER A 151 5.13 -1.06 -37.38
C SER A 151 4.28 -2.24 -37.85
N LEU A 152 3.02 -1.98 -38.20
CA LEU A 152 2.11 -3.01 -38.74
C LEU A 152 2.53 -3.51 -40.14
N GLU A 153 3.28 -2.71 -40.90
CA GLU A 153 3.75 -3.08 -42.24
C GLU A 153 4.89 -4.10 -42.18
N THR A 154 5.77 -3.95 -41.20
CA THR A 154 7.00 -4.75 -41.07
C THR A 154 6.97 -5.73 -39.90
N ASN A 155 5.92 -5.67 -39.06
CA ASN A 155 5.75 -6.45 -37.82
C ASN A 155 6.95 -6.37 -36.88
N ILE A 156 7.65 -5.23 -36.86
CA ILE A 156 8.78 -4.97 -35.97
C ILE A 156 8.56 -3.69 -35.17
N TRP A 157 9.15 -3.68 -33.99
CA TRP A 157 9.26 -2.50 -33.17
C TRP A 157 10.34 -1.56 -33.71
N THR A 158 10.01 -0.27 -33.73
CA THR A 158 10.89 0.82 -34.18
C THR A 158 10.89 1.93 -33.15
N TRP A 159 11.99 2.67 -33.04
CA TRP A 159 12.09 3.81 -32.13
C TRP A 159 12.86 4.97 -32.76
N ASP A 160 12.54 6.19 -32.36
CA ASP A 160 13.35 7.37 -32.68
C ASP A 160 14.50 7.51 -31.67
N ALA A 161 15.71 7.17 -32.10
CA ALA A 161 16.90 7.23 -31.26
C ALA A 161 17.16 8.63 -30.67
N SER A 162 16.88 9.71 -31.42
CA SER A 162 17.11 11.08 -30.96
C SER A 162 16.11 11.46 -29.88
N ALA A 163 14.84 11.07 -30.06
CA ALA A 163 13.79 11.32 -29.08
C ALA A 163 14.00 10.49 -27.80
N VAL A 164 14.47 9.24 -27.92
CA VAL A 164 14.87 8.43 -26.75
C VAL A 164 16.00 9.13 -25.99
N ASP A 165 17.04 9.60 -26.67
CA ASP A 165 18.19 10.27 -26.03
C ASP A 165 17.80 11.59 -25.34
N ALA A 166 16.89 12.37 -25.94
CA ALA A 166 16.44 13.65 -25.40
C ALA A 166 15.55 13.52 -24.15
N LYS A 167 14.99 12.34 -23.89
CA LYS A 167 14.00 12.15 -22.83
C LYS A 167 14.60 12.14 -21.43
N GLU A 168 14.16 13.01 -20.54
CA GLU A 168 14.61 13.03 -19.14
C GLU A 168 13.89 11.95 -18.29
N ILE A 169 14.60 11.38 -17.31
CA ILE A 169 14.04 10.48 -16.30
C ILE A 169 14.03 11.19 -14.95
N ILE A 170 12.95 10.95 -14.20
CA ILE A 170 12.85 11.33 -12.80
C ILE A 170 13.40 10.15 -11.98
N ASP A 171 14.44 10.40 -11.20
CA ASP A 171 15.21 9.42 -10.43
C ASP A 171 14.61 9.08 -9.05
N ASP A 172 13.48 9.71 -8.69
CA ASP A 172 12.69 9.40 -7.51
C ASP A 172 11.33 8.79 -7.90
N VAL A 173 11.04 7.59 -7.38
CA VAL A 173 9.80 6.86 -7.67
C VAL A 173 8.58 7.63 -7.19
N GLY A 174 8.63 8.23 -6.00
CA GLY A 174 7.55 9.03 -5.45
C GLY A 174 7.25 10.27 -6.30
N VAL A 175 8.29 10.96 -6.77
CA VAL A 175 8.17 12.13 -7.66
C VAL A 175 7.65 11.71 -9.04
N LEU A 176 8.13 10.59 -9.59
CA LEU A 176 7.67 10.04 -10.86
C LEU A 176 6.18 9.69 -10.80
N MET A 177 5.77 8.94 -9.77
CA MET A 177 4.36 8.57 -9.55
C MET A 177 3.51 9.81 -9.27
N GLY A 178 4.01 10.76 -8.48
CA GLY A 178 3.34 12.03 -8.23
C GLY A 178 3.09 12.83 -9.51
N LYS A 179 4.06 12.87 -10.44
CA LYS A 179 3.89 13.52 -11.76
C LYS A 179 2.85 12.80 -12.61
N LYS A 180 2.91 11.47 -12.70
CA LYS A 180 1.90 10.66 -13.40
C LYS A 180 0.51 10.92 -12.85
N ILE A 181 0.35 10.84 -11.53
CA ILE A 181 -0.94 11.11 -10.87
C ILE A 181 -1.40 12.52 -11.20
N ASN A 182 -0.53 13.53 -11.18
CA ASN A 182 -0.89 14.91 -11.52
C ASN A 182 -1.37 15.11 -12.97
N GLN A 183 -0.93 14.26 -13.90
CA GLN A 183 -1.35 14.27 -15.31
C GLN A 183 -2.72 13.61 -15.53
N LEU A 184 -3.24 12.86 -14.56
CA LEU A 184 -4.54 12.20 -14.68
C LEU A 184 -5.70 13.21 -14.68
N PRO A 185 -6.86 12.84 -15.26
CA PRO A 185 -8.08 13.63 -15.18
C PRO A 185 -8.44 13.96 -13.72
N ILE A 186 -9.04 15.13 -13.49
CA ILE A 186 -9.29 15.60 -12.11
C ILE A 186 -10.14 14.64 -11.28
N GLY A 187 -11.13 13.97 -11.88
CA GLY A 187 -11.94 12.93 -11.23
C GLY A 187 -11.10 11.72 -10.82
N CYS A 188 -10.13 11.31 -11.64
CA CYS A 188 -9.19 10.23 -11.34
C CYS A 188 -8.25 10.63 -10.19
N LYS A 189 -7.72 11.85 -10.21
CA LYS A 189 -6.87 12.36 -9.12
C LYS A 189 -7.58 12.35 -7.78
N HIS A 190 -8.84 12.78 -7.73
CA HIS A 190 -9.63 12.72 -6.50
C HIS A 190 -9.86 11.27 -6.05
N ALA A 191 -10.22 10.37 -6.96
CA ALA A 191 -10.42 8.95 -6.65
C ALA A 191 -9.14 8.26 -6.13
N ILE A 192 -7.97 8.59 -6.70
CA ILE A 192 -6.68 8.05 -6.25
C ILE A 192 -6.29 8.60 -4.87
N LYS A 193 -6.43 9.91 -4.62
CA LYS A 193 -6.18 10.50 -3.30
C LYS A 193 -7.06 9.85 -2.23
N MET A 194 -8.30 9.58 -2.58
CA MET A 194 -9.26 8.89 -1.73
C MET A 194 -8.87 7.45 -1.43
N LEU A 195 -8.52 6.70 -2.47
CA LEU A 195 -7.98 5.35 -2.30
C LEU A 195 -6.78 5.37 -1.34
N ALA A 196 -5.88 6.35 -1.49
CA ALA A 196 -4.71 6.50 -0.63
C ALA A 196 -5.05 6.78 0.85
N CYS A 197 -6.14 7.52 1.12
CA CYS A 197 -6.64 7.72 2.48
C CYS A 197 -7.27 6.46 3.07
N VAL A 198 -8.03 5.70 2.28
CA VAL A 198 -8.72 4.47 2.75
C VAL A 198 -7.73 3.35 3.05
N GLY A 199 -6.72 3.18 2.19
CA GLY A 199 -5.66 2.19 2.39
C GLY A 199 -5.30 1.45 1.09
N SER A 200 -4.59 0.33 1.24
CA SER A 200 -4.11 -0.48 0.11
C SER A 200 -5.22 -1.19 -0.66
N LYS A 201 -6.43 -1.32 -0.06
CA LYS A 201 -7.61 -1.95 -0.64
C LYS A 201 -8.85 -1.10 -0.36
N CYS A 202 -9.67 -0.86 -1.37
CA CYS A 202 -10.96 -0.18 -1.21
C CYS A 202 -12.04 -0.77 -2.13
N ASP A 203 -13.20 -1.05 -1.54
CA ASP A 203 -14.37 -1.50 -2.29
C ASP A 203 -14.94 -0.35 -3.14
N LYS A 204 -15.34 -0.68 -4.36
CA LYS A 204 -15.91 0.24 -5.34
C LYS A 204 -17.08 1.06 -4.80
N SER A 205 -17.91 0.52 -3.89
CA SER A 205 -19.06 1.23 -3.30
C SER A 205 -18.64 2.41 -2.43
N ILE A 206 -17.54 2.29 -1.68
CA ILE A 206 -17.01 3.38 -0.83
C ILE A 206 -16.48 4.52 -1.71
N LEU A 207 -15.77 4.18 -2.79
CA LEU A 207 -15.28 5.17 -3.74
C LEU A 207 -16.43 5.93 -4.44
N LYS A 208 -17.49 5.21 -4.84
CA LYS A 208 -18.70 5.86 -5.43
C LYS A 208 -19.30 6.88 -4.48
N LEU A 209 -19.41 6.48 -3.22
CA LEU A 209 -20.06 7.29 -2.20
C LEU A 209 -19.36 8.63 -2.08
N PHE A 210 -18.04 8.62 -1.96
CA PHE A 210 -17.25 9.85 -1.86
C PHE A 210 -17.29 10.71 -3.14
N MET A 211 -17.17 10.09 -4.31
CA MET A 211 -17.24 10.83 -5.57
C MET A 211 -18.59 11.54 -5.73
N SER A 212 -19.69 10.89 -5.32
CA SER A 212 -21.02 11.50 -5.35
C SER A 212 -21.16 12.71 -4.41
N GLU A 213 -20.51 12.64 -3.23
CA GLU A 213 -20.49 13.73 -2.25
C GLU A 213 -19.69 14.94 -2.75
N MET A 214 -18.56 14.71 -3.43
CA MET A 214 -17.74 15.77 -4.03
C MET A 214 -18.46 16.48 -5.18
N GLU A 215 -19.18 15.74 -6.03
CA GLU A 215 -19.98 16.31 -7.12
C GLU A 215 -21.13 17.17 -6.59
N GLY A 216 -21.80 16.74 -5.51
CA GLY A 216 -22.85 17.50 -4.84
C GLY A 216 -22.35 18.84 -4.28
N MET A 217 -21.11 18.88 -3.77
CA MET A 217 -20.52 20.07 -3.18
C MET A 217 -19.97 21.08 -4.20
N GLN A 218 -19.65 20.63 -5.42
CA GLN A 218 -19.29 21.51 -6.54
C GLN A 218 -20.52 22.04 -7.31
N GLY A 219 -21.74 21.84 -6.79
CA GLY A 219 -22.99 22.06 -7.50
C GLY A 219 -23.09 23.41 -8.21
N SER A 220 -23.20 23.38 -9.56
CA SER A 220 -23.99 24.30 -10.43
C SER A 220 -23.44 24.47 -11.86
N MET A 221 -22.29 23.90 -12.24
CA MET A 221 -21.70 24.19 -13.58
C MET A 221 -21.70 23.06 -14.61
N ARG A 222 -22.41 21.94 -14.37
CA ARG A 222 -22.68 20.92 -15.41
C ARG A 222 -24.03 20.22 -15.19
N ARG A 223 -25.13 20.97 -15.33
CA ARG A 223 -26.46 20.39 -15.64
C ARG A 223 -26.77 20.50 -17.14
N LEU A 224 -25.76 20.28 -17.99
CA LEU A 224 -25.93 20.25 -19.45
C LEU A 224 -24.89 19.26 -20.00
N ASN A 225 -25.11 17.98 -19.73
CA ASN A 225 -24.94 16.89 -20.69
C ASN A 225 -25.46 15.63 -19.99
N HIS A 226 -26.67 15.29 -20.39
CA HIS A 226 -27.43 14.16 -19.94
C HIS A 226 -26.79 12.92 -20.52
N GLU A 227 -25.81 12.38 -19.81
CA GLU A 227 -25.33 11.04 -20.05
C GLU A 227 -24.86 10.51 -18.69
N ARG A 228 -25.55 9.46 -18.22
CA ARG A 228 -25.25 8.65 -17.04
C ARG A 228 -23.93 7.88 -17.23
N SER A 229 -22.90 8.55 -17.74
CA SER A 229 -21.70 7.94 -18.29
C SER A 229 -20.62 7.90 -17.21
N ASP A 230 -20.51 6.72 -16.59
CA ASP A 230 -19.31 6.14 -16.02
C ASP A 230 -18.43 7.02 -15.10
N GLN A 231 -18.91 7.27 -13.89
CA GLN A 231 -18.05 7.63 -12.76
C GLN A 231 -16.93 6.58 -12.48
N PHE A 232 -17.00 5.40 -13.12
CA PHE A 232 -15.99 4.33 -13.04
C PHE A 232 -14.85 4.45 -14.04
N LEU A 233 -14.99 5.27 -15.08
CA LEU A 233 -13.91 5.47 -16.03
C LEU A 233 -12.66 6.07 -15.35
N PHE A 234 -12.84 6.82 -14.26
CA PHE A 234 -11.75 7.54 -13.62
C PHE A 234 -10.64 6.63 -13.09
N LEU A 235 -10.95 5.55 -12.36
CA LEU A 235 -9.91 4.62 -11.90
C LEU A 235 -9.49 3.63 -12.98
N ASP A 236 -10.30 3.39 -14.00
CA ASP A 236 -9.88 2.56 -15.13
C ASP A 236 -8.67 3.20 -15.86
N PHE A 237 -8.59 4.54 -15.96
CA PHE A 237 -7.35 5.23 -16.40
C PHE A 237 -6.14 4.95 -15.49
N ALA A 238 -6.37 4.89 -14.18
CA ALA A 238 -5.30 4.57 -13.22
C ALA A 238 -4.86 3.10 -13.34
N VAL A 239 -5.78 2.21 -13.74
CA VAL A 239 -5.51 0.81 -14.03
C VAL A 239 -4.70 0.68 -15.32
N ASP A 240 -5.09 1.37 -16.37
CA ASP A 240 -4.38 1.37 -17.66
C ASP A 240 -2.96 1.96 -17.53
N GLU A 241 -2.79 2.98 -16.68
CA GLU A 241 -1.48 3.55 -16.35
C GLU A 241 -0.63 2.69 -15.40
N GLY A 242 -1.17 1.55 -14.94
CA GLY A 242 -0.49 0.63 -14.04
C GLY A 242 -0.31 1.16 -12.60
N LEU A 243 -1.04 2.22 -12.24
CA LEU A 243 -0.99 2.82 -10.91
C LEU A 243 -1.87 2.06 -9.90
N VAL A 244 -2.98 1.52 -10.40
CA VAL A 244 -4.00 0.81 -9.63
C VAL A 244 -4.26 -0.55 -10.27
N LYS A 245 -4.61 -1.55 -9.47
CA LYS A 245 -5.09 -2.87 -9.90
C LYS A 245 -6.55 -3.01 -9.49
N LYS A 246 -7.30 -3.81 -10.24
CA LYS A 246 -8.73 -4.05 -10.02
C LYS A 246 -8.97 -5.55 -9.95
N GLU A 247 -9.47 -6.02 -8.82
CA GLU A 247 -9.88 -7.42 -8.64
C GLU A 247 -11.34 -7.47 -8.19
N GLY A 248 -12.22 -7.94 -9.08
CA GLY A 248 -13.67 -7.93 -8.81
C GLY A 248 -14.21 -6.52 -8.56
N HIS A 249 -14.63 -6.26 -7.32
CA HIS A 249 -15.14 -4.97 -6.88
C HIS A 249 -14.10 -4.12 -6.12
N ASP A 250 -12.90 -4.65 -5.91
CA ASP A 250 -11.87 -4.00 -5.12
C ASP A 250 -10.83 -3.31 -6.02
N TYR A 251 -10.38 -2.14 -5.58
CA TYR A 251 -9.25 -1.41 -6.15
C TYR A 251 -8.08 -1.43 -5.18
N PHE A 252 -6.87 -1.59 -5.74
CA PHE A 252 -5.62 -1.68 -4.99
C PHE A 252 -4.55 -0.81 -5.65
N PHE A 253 -3.65 -0.22 -4.88
CA PHE A 253 -2.44 0.32 -5.49
C PHE A 253 -1.58 -0.82 -6.05
N ALA A 254 -0.95 -0.58 -7.20
CA ALA A 254 -0.03 -1.58 -7.75
C ALA A 254 1.18 -1.80 -6.83
N HIS A 255 1.60 -0.74 -6.12
CA HIS A 255 2.71 -0.67 -5.16
C HIS A 255 2.47 0.43 -4.11
N ASP A 256 3.07 0.28 -2.93
CA ASP A 256 2.96 1.23 -1.81
C ASP A 256 3.54 2.61 -2.14
N GLU A 257 4.54 2.71 -3.02
CA GLU A 257 5.12 4.00 -3.46
C GLU A 257 4.07 4.86 -4.15
N ILE A 258 3.16 4.22 -4.89
CA ILE A 258 2.10 4.91 -5.63
C ILE A 258 1.06 5.43 -4.63
N GLN A 259 0.74 4.63 -3.61
CA GLN A 259 -0.11 5.06 -2.50
C GLN A 259 0.52 6.26 -1.76
N ASN A 260 1.79 6.17 -1.41
CA ASN A 260 2.52 7.22 -0.70
C ASN A 260 2.65 8.49 -1.53
N ALA A 261 2.88 8.37 -2.84
CA ALA A 261 2.88 9.49 -3.76
C ALA A 261 1.48 10.13 -3.85
N ALA A 262 0.43 9.32 -4.00
CA ALA A 262 -0.96 9.78 -4.02
C ALA A 262 -1.35 10.52 -2.74
N TYR A 263 -0.98 9.97 -1.57
CA TYR A 263 -1.25 10.58 -0.26
C TYR A 263 -0.42 11.86 -0.06
N SER A 264 0.82 11.90 -0.56
CA SER A 264 1.68 13.09 -0.55
C SER A 264 1.13 14.25 -1.37
N LEU A 265 0.31 13.99 -2.39
CA LEU A 265 -0.40 15.02 -3.14
C LEU A 265 -1.56 15.68 -2.39
N ILE A 266 -1.90 15.19 -1.19
CA ILE A 266 -2.87 15.80 -0.29
C ILE A 266 -2.10 16.75 0.63
N PRO A 267 -2.34 18.07 0.56
CA PRO A 267 -1.69 19.02 1.44
C PRO A 267 -1.87 18.61 2.91
N GLU A 268 -0.81 18.70 3.71
CA GLU A 268 -0.81 18.18 5.09
C GLU A 268 -1.94 18.75 5.94
N PHE A 269 -2.24 20.04 5.78
CA PHE A 269 -3.31 20.74 6.48
C PHE A 269 -4.74 20.29 6.06
N GLU A 270 -4.89 19.61 4.93
CA GLU A 270 -6.18 19.09 4.45
C GLU A 270 -6.42 17.63 4.87
N ARG A 271 -5.37 16.89 5.25
CA ARG A 271 -5.43 15.44 5.48
C ARG A 271 -6.41 15.05 6.58
N GLY A 272 -6.34 15.71 7.74
CA GLY A 272 -7.23 15.39 8.86
C GLY A 272 -8.70 15.70 8.52
N LEU A 273 -8.97 16.80 7.82
CA LEU A 273 -10.33 17.15 7.39
C LEU A 273 -10.87 16.13 6.39
N LEU A 274 -10.03 15.69 5.45
CA LEU A 274 -10.39 14.65 4.50
C LEU A 274 -10.67 13.33 5.21
N HIS A 275 -9.81 12.89 6.13
CA HIS A 275 -10.01 11.69 6.93
C HIS A 275 -11.31 11.72 7.74
N LYS A 276 -11.61 12.85 8.41
CA LYS A 276 -12.90 13.07 9.09
C LYS A 276 -14.07 12.85 8.13
N ARG A 277 -13.99 13.48 6.96
CA ARG A 277 -15.06 13.42 5.95
C ARG A 277 -15.28 12.00 5.43
N ILE A 278 -14.22 11.26 5.13
CA ILE A 278 -14.29 9.87 4.69
C ILE A 278 -14.95 9.00 5.77
N GLY A 279 -14.52 9.15 7.02
CA GLY A 279 -15.07 8.40 8.14
C GLY A 279 -16.56 8.67 8.34
N ASN A 280 -16.97 9.93 8.37
CA ASN A 280 -18.38 10.33 8.51
C ASN A 280 -19.21 9.81 7.35
N LEU A 281 -18.71 9.95 6.12
CA LEU A 281 -19.44 9.52 4.94
C LEU A 281 -19.72 8.02 4.94
N ILE A 282 -18.71 7.20 5.27
CA ILE A 282 -18.88 5.74 5.39
C ILE A 282 -19.85 5.42 6.52
N PHE A 283 -19.73 6.09 7.67
CA PHE A 283 -20.60 5.88 8.82
C PHE A 283 -22.07 6.19 8.50
N ASP A 284 -22.36 7.37 7.96
CA ASP A 284 -23.71 7.87 7.67
C ASP A 284 -24.47 7.04 6.63
N HIS A 285 -23.75 6.35 5.73
CA HIS A 285 -24.33 5.52 4.68
C HIS A 285 -24.27 4.03 4.99
N THR A 286 -23.78 3.65 6.16
CA THR A 286 -23.81 2.26 6.63
C THR A 286 -25.04 2.07 7.51
N PRO A 287 -25.95 1.13 7.17
CA PRO A 287 -27.06 0.78 8.04
C PRO A 287 -26.60 0.36 9.44
N ASP A 288 -27.36 0.70 10.49
CA ASP A 288 -27.00 0.43 11.89
C ASP A 288 -26.63 -1.04 12.17
N ASP A 289 -27.28 -1.99 11.49
CA ASP A 289 -27.05 -3.43 11.59
C ASP A 289 -25.76 -3.91 10.89
N ARG A 290 -25.11 -3.04 10.10
CA ARG A 290 -23.90 -3.32 9.32
C ARG A 290 -22.68 -2.50 9.77
N VAL A 291 -22.83 -1.59 10.74
CA VAL A 291 -21.73 -0.73 11.24
C VAL A 291 -20.53 -1.56 11.69
N ASP A 292 -20.76 -2.75 12.27
CA ASP A 292 -19.69 -3.64 12.71
C ASP A 292 -18.78 -4.12 11.57
N ASP A 293 -19.26 -4.20 10.33
CA ASP A 293 -18.48 -4.63 9.17
C ASP A 293 -17.42 -3.61 8.77
N VAL A 294 -17.73 -2.32 8.96
CA VAL A 294 -16.85 -1.19 8.59
C VAL A 294 -16.22 -0.53 9.82
N LEU A 295 -16.47 -1.06 11.02
CA LEU A 295 -16.15 -0.43 12.29
C LEU A 295 -14.68 0.02 12.40
N PHE A 296 -13.74 -0.87 12.07
CA PHE A 296 -12.31 -0.55 12.12
C PHE A 296 -11.95 0.54 11.10
N LEU A 297 -12.47 0.43 9.88
CA LEU A 297 -12.23 1.42 8.83
C LEU A 297 -12.76 2.80 9.25
N VAL A 298 -14.00 2.89 9.73
CA VAL A 298 -14.59 4.15 10.18
C VAL A 298 -13.81 4.73 11.37
N ALA A 299 -13.51 3.92 12.39
CA ALA A 299 -12.76 4.35 13.55
C ALA A 299 -11.36 4.87 13.16
N ASP A 300 -10.64 4.17 12.28
CA ASP A 300 -9.32 4.58 11.81
C ASP A 300 -9.35 5.91 11.05
N GLN A 301 -10.33 6.09 10.16
CA GLN A 301 -10.51 7.34 9.41
C GLN A 301 -10.81 8.51 10.36
N LEU A 302 -11.76 8.33 11.28
CA LEU A 302 -12.13 9.39 12.22
C LEU A 302 -11.03 9.69 13.24
N ASN A 303 -10.27 8.69 13.69
CA ASN A 303 -9.12 8.91 14.57
C ASN A 303 -8.03 9.75 13.89
N ARG A 304 -7.76 9.52 12.59
CA ARG A 304 -6.83 10.35 11.80
C ARG A 304 -7.35 11.77 11.56
N GLY A 305 -8.67 11.96 11.56
CA GLY A 305 -9.32 13.27 11.47
C GLY A 305 -9.70 13.90 12.82
N SER A 306 -9.30 13.30 13.94
CA SER A 306 -9.78 13.68 15.28
C SER A 306 -9.51 15.14 15.65
N GLU A 307 -8.45 15.74 15.13
CA GLU A 307 -8.14 17.15 15.37
C GLU A 307 -9.23 18.11 14.85
N PHE A 308 -10.06 17.68 13.89
CA PHE A 308 -11.18 18.44 13.32
C PHE A 308 -12.56 18.05 13.92
N ILE A 309 -12.58 17.18 14.93
CA ILE A 309 -13.79 16.76 15.63
C ILE A 309 -13.87 17.55 16.94
N LYS A 310 -14.65 18.64 16.92
CA LYS A 310 -14.72 19.60 18.04
C LYS A 310 -16.05 19.58 18.78
N GLU A 311 -17.14 19.24 18.09
CA GLU A 311 -18.46 19.20 18.70
C GLU A 311 -18.55 18.04 19.69
N GLU A 312 -19.10 18.29 20.87
CA GLU A 312 -19.24 17.30 21.95
C GLU A 312 -19.95 16.04 21.46
N LYS A 313 -20.99 16.21 20.64
CA LYS A 313 -21.74 15.10 20.04
C LYS A 313 -20.86 14.23 19.14
N GLU A 314 -20.14 14.82 18.19
CA GLU A 314 -19.25 14.07 17.28
C GLU A 314 -18.10 13.39 18.06
N ARG A 315 -17.57 14.05 19.10
CA ARG A 315 -16.55 13.47 19.98
C ARG A 315 -17.07 12.25 20.73
N MET A 316 -18.29 12.32 21.23
CA MET A 316 -18.95 11.20 21.90
C MET A 316 -19.22 10.04 20.93
N GLU A 317 -19.63 10.33 19.69
CA GLU A 317 -19.81 9.32 18.64
C GLU A 317 -18.49 8.61 18.32
N LEU A 318 -17.38 9.35 18.15
CA LEU A 318 -16.06 8.76 17.96
C LEU A 318 -15.59 7.97 19.19
N ALA A 319 -15.88 8.44 20.40
CA ALA A 319 -15.57 7.69 21.62
C ALA A 319 -16.30 6.33 21.66
N MET A 320 -17.58 6.30 21.30
CA MET A 320 -18.38 5.07 21.23
C MET A 320 -17.89 4.13 20.12
N LEU A 321 -17.52 4.65 18.95
CA LEU A 321 -16.94 3.85 17.87
C LEU A 321 -15.62 3.19 18.29
N ASN A 322 -14.76 3.95 18.95
CA ASN A 322 -13.51 3.45 19.51
C ASN A 322 -13.72 2.41 20.62
N LEU A 323 -14.73 2.59 21.48
CA LEU A 323 -15.10 1.59 22.48
C LEU A 323 -15.50 0.26 21.82
N ARG A 324 -16.44 0.32 20.85
CA ARG A 324 -16.88 -0.87 20.10
C ARG A 324 -15.73 -1.54 19.36
N ALA A 325 -14.86 -0.76 18.70
CA ALA A 325 -13.68 -1.29 18.01
C ALA A 325 -12.70 -1.96 19.00
N GLY A 326 -12.51 -1.34 20.17
CA GLY A 326 -11.72 -1.87 21.27
C GLY A 326 -12.25 -3.20 21.79
N GLU A 327 -13.56 -3.30 22.05
CA GLU A 327 -14.22 -4.52 22.52
C GLU A 327 -14.17 -5.62 21.45
N LYS A 328 -14.41 -5.29 20.18
CA LYS A 328 -14.32 -6.23 19.06
C LYS A 328 -12.89 -6.77 18.91
N ALA A 329 -11.87 -5.91 18.98
CA ALA A 329 -10.47 -6.34 18.97
C ALA A 329 -10.11 -7.20 20.18
N MET A 330 -10.68 -6.90 21.36
CA MET A 330 -10.51 -7.70 22.57
C MET A 330 -11.12 -9.10 22.43
N SER A 331 -12.30 -9.22 21.82
CA SER A 331 -12.95 -10.50 21.54
C SER A 331 -12.15 -11.41 20.59
N SER A 332 -11.30 -10.81 19.75
CA SER A 332 -10.39 -11.49 18.83
C SER A 332 -8.98 -11.69 19.41
N ALA A 333 -8.77 -11.44 20.71
CA ALA A 333 -7.50 -11.52 21.42
C ALA A 333 -6.38 -10.57 20.93
N THR A 334 -6.74 -9.49 20.22
CA THR A 334 -5.77 -8.49 19.72
C THR A 334 -5.63 -7.32 20.70
N PHE A 335 -5.04 -7.60 21.86
CA PHE A 335 -5.06 -6.69 23.02
C PHE A 335 -4.39 -5.32 22.80
N LEU A 336 -3.32 -5.22 22.00
CA LEU A 336 -2.71 -3.91 21.74
C LEU A 336 -3.55 -3.04 20.81
N ILE A 337 -4.16 -3.63 19.77
CA ILE A 337 -5.11 -2.92 18.91
C ILE A 337 -6.31 -2.46 19.73
N SER A 338 -6.83 -3.33 20.61
CA SER A 338 -7.89 -2.98 21.56
C SER A 338 -7.48 -1.78 22.44
N ALA A 339 -6.31 -1.82 23.06
CA ALA A 339 -5.82 -0.73 23.89
C ALA A 339 -5.61 0.58 23.11
N SER A 340 -5.21 0.51 21.84
CA SER A 340 -5.08 1.68 20.97
C SER A 340 -6.42 2.37 20.75
N TYR A 341 -7.45 1.61 20.36
CA TYR A 341 -8.80 2.16 20.19
C TYR A 341 -9.37 2.69 21.50
N LEU A 342 -9.26 1.97 22.61
CA LEU A 342 -9.77 2.44 23.90
C LEU A 342 -9.10 3.76 24.34
N LYS A 343 -7.78 3.90 24.14
CA LYS A 343 -7.07 5.17 24.40
C LYS A 343 -7.54 6.30 23.49
N ALA A 344 -7.76 6.02 22.21
CA ALA A 344 -8.31 6.99 21.28
C ALA A 344 -9.74 7.42 21.68
N GLY A 345 -10.57 6.50 22.16
CA GLY A 345 -11.90 6.82 22.68
C GLY A 345 -11.85 7.71 23.92
N ILE A 346 -11.00 7.39 24.89
CA ILE A 346 -10.82 8.20 26.12
C ILE A 346 -10.33 9.62 25.81
N SER A 347 -9.46 9.78 24.80
CA SER A 347 -8.97 11.11 24.42
C SER A 347 -10.06 12.02 23.86
N MET A 348 -11.13 11.44 23.30
CA MET A 348 -12.29 12.17 22.82
C MET A 348 -13.27 12.57 23.92
N LEU A 349 -13.23 11.94 25.10
CA LEU A 349 -14.06 12.32 26.25
C LEU A 349 -13.54 13.58 26.94
N ASP A 350 -14.47 14.44 27.39
CA ASP A 350 -14.16 15.57 28.27
C ASP A 350 -13.75 15.09 29.67
N GLU A 351 -13.00 15.93 30.41
CA GLU A 351 -12.44 15.55 31.72
C GLU A 351 -13.48 15.05 32.73
N GLY A 352 -14.75 15.50 32.62
CA GLY A 352 -15.86 15.05 33.47
C GLY A 352 -16.45 13.67 33.14
N HIS A 353 -16.03 13.03 32.05
CA HIS A 353 -16.52 11.73 31.58
C HIS A 353 -15.44 10.62 31.63
N ARG A 354 -14.29 10.89 32.25
CA ARG A 354 -13.13 9.96 32.33
C ARG A 354 -13.07 9.12 33.61
N GLU A 355 -13.96 9.38 34.57
CA GLU A 355 -14.19 8.53 35.75
C GLU A 355 -15.20 7.42 35.43
#